data_AF-A0A2S8RWS9-F1
#
_entry.id   AF-A0A2S8RWS9-F1
#
_cell.length_a   1.000
_cell.length_b   1.000
_cell.length_c   1.000
_cell.angle_alpha   90.00
_cell.angle_beta   90.00
_cell.angle_gamma   90.00
#
_symmetry.space_group_name_H-M   'P 1'
#
loop_
_entity.id
_entity.type
_entity.pdbx_description
1 polymer ?
#
loop_
_entity_poly.entity_id
_entity_poly.type
_entity_poly.pdbx_seq_one_letter_code
_entity_poly.pdbx_strand_id
1 'polypeptide(L)'
;MTVLPTRTSVLIVGGGLVGLSAGLFLQRLGVPFVLVEKNEAVSQLPRARGIHLRTMELFRQIGVEDAVKAATATAWKQGGFGGARRGRTLMDAQSIVDVSTMRVKMAAAGASPSSFGACPQTLIEPVLRQHLETRGGDVRFGHELVSFAESRDAVVATVRGRDGQETVVEATWLLGADGGRSFVRRQLGIGMTETPAPQHLLNLFFRANLTEAVKGRTFSQCEIANETVRGLFLAMNNTDLWSFHLEYEPSQGPPADSELPNLLRAAIGLDDVDVEMLSHGTWSTGVSIAQRYRSGRAFLCGDAAHLMPPWGGFNATTGIADAHNLAWKIAATLRGEAAAALLDSYETERRPLAVRNGSQALLRTDFDARFGIETPTNRAVFAALLDAGALLLRHRYPYADSAHSEDSPEWVPHLQAQTGTRFPHAWIRRDGQRISTLDLFGDSYVLLAGPDASARASRGASLNPATPAVYVAGKDFEFVDSEDDWRTLTALPDEGVVMVRPDGFVLYRSEG
;
A
#
# COMPACT_ATOMS: atom_id res chain seq x y z
N MET A 1 -7.93 -26.07 20.00
CA MET A 1 -8.04 -24.61 19.80
C MET A 1 -7.05 -23.95 20.73
N THR A 2 -6.09 -23.20 20.20
CA THR A 2 -5.16 -22.42 21.03
C THR A 2 -5.92 -21.29 21.69
N VAL A 3 -5.78 -21.14 23.01
CA VAL A 3 -6.38 -20.05 23.78
C VAL A 3 -5.77 -18.72 23.32
N LEU A 4 -6.56 -17.65 23.25
CA LEU A 4 -6.02 -16.30 23.00
C LEU A 4 -5.09 -15.91 24.16
N PRO A 5 -3.91 -15.34 23.91
CA PRO A 5 -3.05 -14.90 25.00
C PRO A 5 -3.72 -13.71 25.71
N THR A 6 -3.58 -13.67 27.04
CA THR A 6 -4.18 -12.60 27.87
C THR A 6 -3.38 -11.30 27.84
N ARG A 7 -2.11 -11.34 27.39
CA ARG A 7 -1.24 -10.16 27.27
C ARG A 7 -0.39 -10.22 26.02
N THR A 8 -0.16 -9.06 25.39
CA THR A 8 0.71 -8.91 24.22
C THR A 8 1.30 -7.49 24.16
N SER A 9 2.32 -7.25 23.32
CA SER A 9 2.78 -5.86 23.11
C SER A 9 1.88 -5.11 22.14
N VAL A 10 1.40 -5.79 21.09
CA VAL A 10 0.55 -5.18 20.05
C VAL A 10 -0.65 -6.07 19.74
N LEU A 11 -1.85 -5.49 19.82
CA LEU A 11 -3.06 -6.10 19.25
C LEU A 11 -3.35 -5.49 17.88
N ILE A 12 -3.29 -6.32 16.83
CA ILE A 12 -3.66 -5.93 15.46
C ILE A 12 -5.10 -6.36 15.21
N VAL A 13 -5.94 -5.42 14.79
CA VAL A 13 -7.37 -5.67 14.53
C VAL A 13 -7.60 -5.58 13.03
N GLY A 14 -7.90 -6.71 12.39
CA GLY A 14 -8.09 -6.84 10.94
C GLY A 14 -7.00 -7.69 10.28
N GLY A 15 -7.42 -8.73 9.56
CA GLY A 15 -6.59 -9.71 8.85
C GLY A 15 -6.57 -9.52 7.34
N GLY A 16 -6.84 -8.30 6.86
CA GLY A 16 -6.63 -7.94 5.45
C GLY A 16 -5.17 -7.63 5.14
N LEU A 17 -4.90 -7.26 3.89
CA LEU A 17 -3.56 -6.95 3.37
C LEU A 17 -2.70 -6.06 4.28
N VAL A 18 -3.27 -4.99 4.86
CA VAL A 18 -2.56 -4.06 5.74
C VAL A 18 -2.22 -4.70 7.10
N GLY A 19 -3.18 -5.37 7.73
CA GLY A 19 -2.97 -6.01 9.03
C GLY A 19 -1.98 -7.19 8.96
N LEU A 20 -2.08 -8.01 7.90
CA LEU A 20 -1.11 -9.08 7.65
C LEU A 20 0.30 -8.52 7.40
N SER A 21 0.41 -7.40 6.66
CA SER A 21 1.69 -6.72 6.47
C SER A 21 2.24 -6.16 7.78
N ALA A 22 1.39 -5.55 8.62
CA ALA A 22 1.78 -5.07 9.95
C ALA A 22 2.34 -6.21 10.82
N GLY A 23 1.68 -7.37 10.82
CA GLY A 23 2.16 -8.56 11.51
C GLY A 23 3.54 -9.01 11.02
N LEU A 24 3.77 -9.03 9.70
CA LEU A 24 5.08 -9.39 9.13
C LEU A 24 6.19 -8.37 9.49
N PHE A 25 5.89 -7.07 9.51
CA PHE A 25 6.85 -6.05 9.92
C PHE A 25 7.21 -6.18 11.41
N LEU A 26 6.21 -6.37 12.27
CA LEU A 26 6.43 -6.59 13.71
C LEU A 26 7.17 -7.91 13.98
N GLN A 27 6.84 -8.97 13.23
CA GLN A 27 7.55 -10.25 13.29
C GLN A 27 9.03 -10.10 12.94
N ARG A 28 9.37 -9.36 11.87
CA ARG A 28 10.77 -9.08 11.51
C ARG A 28 11.51 -8.34 12.62
N LEU A 29 10.82 -7.44 13.33
CA LEU A 29 11.37 -6.65 14.43
C LEU A 29 11.29 -7.38 15.79
N GLY A 30 10.84 -8.62 15.84
CA GLY A 30 10.72 -9.40 17.08
C GLY A 30 9.75 -8.80 18.10
N VAL A 31 8.75 -8.02 17.66
CA VAL A 31 7.73 -7.45 18.55
C VAL A 31 6.61 -8.46 18.77
N PRO A 32 6.28 -8.83 20.02
CA PRO A 32 5.14 -9.71 20.30
C PRO A 32 3.81 -9.07 19.88
N PHE A 33 3.02 -9.77 19.08
CA PHE A 33 1.70 -9.30 18.66
C PHE A 33 0.69 -10.45 18.61
N VAL A 34 -0.59 -10.08 18.61
CA VAL A 34 -1.70 -10.95 18.19
C VAL A 34 -2.49 -10.23 17.13
N LEU A 35 -2.77 -10.90 16.01
CA LEU A 35 -3.71 -10.41 15.01
C LEU A 35 -5.05 -11.11 15.18
N VAL A 36 -6.13 -10.33 15.27
CA VAL A 36 -7.50 -10.83 15.29
C VAL A 36 -8.26 -10.39 14.04
N GLU A 37 -8.99 -11.32 13.44
CA GLU A 37 -9.83 -11.08 12.25
C GLU A 37 -11.17 -11.77 12.45
N LYS A 38 -12.27 -11.02 12.30
CA LYS A 38 -13.62 -11.52 12.55
C LYS A 38 -14.06 -12.58 11.55
N ASN A 39 -13.62 -12.48 10.29
CA ASN A 39 -13.93 -13.48 9.27
C ASN A 39 -13.11 -14.74 9.49
N GLU A 40 -13.63 -15.89 9.06
CA GLU A 40 -12.91 -17.17 9.20
C GLU A 40 -11.84 -17.41 8.12
N ALA A 41 -11.96 -16.69 7.00
CA ALA A 41 -11.05 -16.73 5.86
C ALA A 41 -10.76 -15.33 5.31
N VAL A 42 -9.71 -15.23 4.50
CA VAL A 42 -9.37 -14.01 3.75
C VAL A 42 -10.47 -13.67 2.74
N SER A 43 -10.54 -12.40 2.34
CA SER A 43 -11.61 -11.92 1.47
C SER A 43 -11.49 -12.57 0.09
N GLN A 44 -12.60 -13.09 -0.43
CA GLN A 44 -12.69 -13.61 -1.81
C GLN A 44 -12.92 -12.51 -2.85
N LEU A 45 -13.02 -11.24 -2.41
CA LEU A 45 -13.21 -10.10 -3.31
C LEU A 45 -11.84 -9.62 -3.82
N PRO A 46 -11.68 -9.43 -5.14
CA PRO A 46 -10.39 -9.10 -5.74
C PRO A 46 -9.80 -7.76 -5.28
N ARG A 47 -10.64 -6.80 -4.87
CA ARG A 47 -10.27 -5.47 -4.34
C ARG A 47 -9.07 -4.85 -5.07
N ALA A 48 -7.93 -4.65 -4.40
CA ALA A 48 -6.71 -4.13 -5.04
C ALA A 48 -6.13 -5.14 -6.05
N ARG A 49 -5.80 -4.70 -7.27
CA ARG A 49 -5.26 -5.56 -8.36
C ARG A 49 -3.82 -5.24 -8.77
N GLY A 50 -3.22 -4.21 -8.16
CA GLY A 50 -1.89 -3.74 -8.48
C GLY A 50 -1.07 -3.50 -7.22
N ILE A 51 0.14 -4.04 -7.21
CA ILE A 51 1.12 -3.89 -6.14
C ILE A 51 2.24 -3.00 -6.66
N HIS A 52 2.32 -1.79 -6.14
CA HIS A 52 3.31 -0.81 -6.57
C HIS A 52 4.72 -1.13 -6.09
N LEU A 53 5.70 -0.51 -6.77
CA LEU A 53 7.13 -0.64 -6.46
C LEU A 53 7.43 -0.47 -4.97
N ARG A 54 6.84 0.57 -4.34
CA ARG A 54 7.07 0.80 -2.91
C ARG A 54 6.64 -0.41 -2.07
N THR A 55 5.45 -0.96 -2.30
CA THR A 55 5.00 -2.16 -1.59
C THR A 55 5.91 -3.35 -1.84
N MET A 56 6.38 -3.54 -3.08
CA MET A 56 7.28 -4.64 -3.42
C MET A 56 8.65 -4.51 -2.75
N GLU A 57 9.16 -3.29 -2.56
CA GLU A 57 10.36 -3.05 -1.75
C GLU A 57 10.14 -3.37 -0.27
N LEU A 58 8.97 -3.02 0.27
CA LEU A 58 8.63 -3.37 1.65
C LEU A 58 8.53 -4.89 1.82
N PHE A 59 7.96 -5.59 0.84
CA PHE A 59 7.92 -7.04 0.78
C PHE A 59 9.30 -7.68 0.58
N ARG A 60 10.18 -7.04 -0.19
CA ARG A 60 11.58 -7.44 -0.34
C ARG A 60 12.30 -7.36 1.00
N GLN A 61 12.13 -6.26 1.73
CA GLN A 61 12.74 -6.05 3.03
C GLN A 61 12.36 -7.16 4.04
N ILE A 62 11.14 -7.70 3.98
CA ILE A 62 10.70 -8.82 4.83
C ILE A 62 10.84 -10.20 4.15
N GLY A 63 11.44 -10.30 2.97
CA GLY A 63 11.68 -11.56 2.27
C GLY A 63 10.41 -12.29 1.80
N VAL A 64 9.38 -11.56 1.36
CA VAL A 64 8.16 -12.14 0.77
C VAL A 64 7.94 -11.73 -0.70
N GLU A 65 8.81 -10.88 -1.25
CA GLU A 65 8.72 -10.38 -2.63
C GLU A 65 8.59 -11.52 -3.66
N ASP A 66 9.44 -12.54 -3.57
CA ASP A 66 9.46 -13.64 -4.55
C ASP A 66 8.20 -14.50 -4.49
N ALA A 67 7.66 -14.75 -3.29
CA ALA A 67 6.39 -15.46 -3.14
C ALA A 67 5.22 -14.66 -3.74
N VAL A 68 5.23 -13.33 -3.56
CA VAL A 68 4.24 -12.44 -4.19
C VAL A 68 4.40 -12.40 -5.71
N LYS A 69 5.63 -12.40 -6.23
CA LYS A 69 5.90 -12.52 -7.68
C LYS A 69 5.41 -13.86 -8.24
N ALA A 70 5.63 -14.96 -7.53
CA ALA A 70 5.14 -16.28 -7.93
C ALA A 70 3.60 -16.31 -8.00
N ALA A 71 2.92 -15.77 -6.99
CA ALA A 71 1.46 -15.63 -7.03
C ALA A 71 0.99 -14.75 -8.20
N THR A 72 1.67 -13.62 -8.43
CA THR A 72 1.40 -12.70 -9.55
C THR A 72 1.48 -13.39 -10.91
N ALA A 73 2.47 -14.26 -11.12
CA ALA A 73 2.64 -14.98 -12.39
C ALA A 73 1.46 -15.91 -12.72
N THR A 74 0.69 -16.33 -11.72
CA THR A 74 -0.49 -17.21 -11.89
C THR A 74 -1.81 -16.45 -12.04
N ALA A 75 -1.82 -15.13 -11.84
CA ALA A 75 -3.04 -14.34 -11.79
C ALA A 75 -3.78 -14.24 -13.14
N TRP A 76 -3.05 -14.28 -14.25
CA TRP A 76 -3.57 -14.04 -15.59
C TRP A 76 -3.60 -15.33 -16.41
N LYS A 77 -4.82 -15.78 -16.77
CA LYS A 77 -4.99 -16.95 -17.64
C LYS A 77 -4.82 -16.60 -19.12
N GLN A 78 -5.08 -15.34 -19.49
CA GLN A 78 -4.91 -14.84 -20.85
C GLN A 78 -4.30 -13.43 -20.86
N GLY A 79 -3.29 -13.23 -21.70
CA GLY A 79 -2.58 -11.94 -21.81
C GLY A 79 -1.89 -11.55 -20.50
N GLY A 80 -2.07 -10.31 -20.06
CA GLY A 80 -1.50 -9.83 -18.81
C GLY A 80 -2.11 -8.51 -18.34
N PHE A 81 -1.62 -8.01 -17.22
CA PHE A 81 -2.07 -6.73 -16.68
C PHE A 81 -1.54 -5.54 -17.47
N GLY A 82 -2.45 -4.62 -17.73
CA GLY A 82 -2.20 -3.42 -18.51
C GLY A 82 -3.20 -3.33 -19.66
N GLY A 83 -3.17 -2.21 -20.35
CA GLY A 83 -4.12 -1.90 -21.42
C GLY A 83 -5.41 -1.28 -20.88
N ALA A 84 -5.87 -0.29 -21.62
CA ALA A 84 -7.14 0.38 -21.43
C ALA A 84 -7.93 0.30 -22.73
N ARG A 85 -9.22 -0.03 -22.62
CA ARG A 85 -10.13 -0.04 -23.76
C ARG A 85 -11.34 0.83 -23.50
N ARG A 86 -12.01 1.24 -24.57
CA ARG A 86 -13.26 2.00 -24.54
C ARG A 86 -14.19 1.52 -25.65
N GLY A 87 -15.47 1.34 -25.34
CA GLY A 87 -16.47 0.90 -26.32
C GLY A 87 -17.89 1.16 -25.84
N ARG A 88 -18.85 0.88 -26.73
CA ARG A 88 -20.27 0.79 -26.37
C ARG A 88 -20.57 -0.53 -25.66
N THR A 89 -19.84 -1.57 -26.01
CA THR A 89 -19.89 -2.89 -25.39
C THR A 89 -18.48 -3.47 -25.30
N LEU A 90 -18.30 -4.56 -24.52
CA LEU A 90 -17.03 -5.27 -24.49
C LEU A 90 -16.63 -5.83 -25.88
N MET A 91 -17.62 -6.17 -26.70
CA MET A 91 -17.41 -6.72 -28.05
C MET A 91 -16.80 -5.70 -29.02
N ASP A 92 -17.22 -4.44 -28.97
CA ASP A 92 -16.73 -3.38 -29.86
C ASP A 92 -15.57 -2.55 -29.28
N ALA A 93 -15.22 -2.76 -28.01
CA ALA A 93 -14.23 -1.94 -27.32
C ALA A 93 -12.84 -1.92 -28.00
N GLN A 94 -12.34 -0.71 -28.23
CA GLN A 94 -11.06 -0.44 -28.89
C GLN A 94 -9.99 -0.07 -27.87
N SER A 95 -8.73 -0.36 -28.17
CA SER A 95 -7.61 0.03 -27.32
C SER A 95 -7.42 1.53 -27.36
N ILE A 96 -7.36 2.18 -26.21
CA ILE A 96 -7.08 3.62 -26.12
C ILE A 96 -5.63 3.91 -25.71
N VAL A 97 -4.94 2.95 -25.07
CA VAL A 97 -3.52 3.05 -24.70
C VAL A 97 -2.82 1.72 -24.94
N ASP A 98 -1.62 1.78 -25.53
CA ASP A 98 -0.74 0.63 -25.65
C ASP A 98 -0.12 0.27 -24.28
N VAL A 99 -0.13 -1.03 -23.96
CA VAL A 99 0.50 -1.62 -22.77
C VAL A 99 1.99 -1.23 -22.69
N SER A 100 2.68 -1.13 -23.84
CA SER A 100 4.08 -0.73 -23.91
C SER A 100 4.30 0.66 -23.29
N THR A 101 3.44 1.62 -23.61
CA THR A 101 3.48 3.00 -23.08
C THR A 101 3.25 3.04 -21.58
N MET A 102 2.35 2.20 -21.05
CA MET A 102 2.17 2.10 -19.60
C MET A 102 3.40 1.53 -18.89
N ARG A 103 4.05 0.50 -19.46
CA ARG A 103 5.29 -0.06 -18.89
C ARG A 103 6.41 0.98 -18.83
N VAL A 104 6.55 1.80 -19.87
CA VAL A 104 7.52 2.90 -19.88
C VAL A 104 7.23 3.91 -18.75
N LYS A 105 5.97 4.31 -18.57
CA LYS A 105 5.59 5.22 -17.46
C LYS A 105 5.86 4.62 -16.08
N MET A 106 5.65 3.31 -15.92
CA MET A 106 5.93 2.61 -14.66
C MET A 106 7.42 2.48 -14.39
N ALA A 107 8.24 2.21 -15.43
CA ALA A 107 9.70 2.23 -15.32
C ALA A 107 10.23 3.64 -14.99
N ALA A 108 9.59 4.69 -15.51
CA ALA A 108 9.94 6.09 -15.21
C ALA A 108 9.55 6.54 -13.78
N ALA A 109 8.84 5.73 -13.00
CA ALA A 109 8.48 6.07 -11.62
C ALA A 109 9.70 6.21 -10.70
N GLY A 110 10.85 5.67 -11.08
CA GLY A 110 12.12 5.85 -10.37
C GLY A 110 12.84 4.53 -10.15
N ALA A 111 14.14 4.62 -9.87
CA ALA A 111 15.00 3.48 -9.63
C ALA A 111 14.55 2.68 -8.40
N SER A 112 14.42 1.37 -8.56
CA SER A 112 14.02 0.42 -7.52
C SER A 112 14.59 -0.97 -7.85
N PRO A 113 14.97 -1.78 -6.85
CA PRO A 113 15.35 -3.17 -7.09
C PRO A 113 14.16 -4.08 -7.37
N SER A 114 12.94 -3.55 -7.19
CA SER A 114 11.68 -4.28 -7.31
C SER A 114 10.93 -3.86 -8.57
N SER A 115 9.94 -4.66 -8.95
CA SER A 115 9.07 -4.40 -10.10
C SER A 115 7.61 -4.39 -9.66
N PHE A 116 6.77 -3.64 -10.36
CA PHE A 116 5.32 -3.68 -10.15
C PHE A 116 4.78 -5.12 -10.30
N GLY A 117 3.91 -5.53 -9.37
CA GLY A 117 3.24 -6.83 -9.38
C GLY A 117 1.74 -6.67 -9.69
N ALA A 118 1.25 -7.34 -10.73
CA ALA A 118 -0.15 -7.29 -11.10
C ALA A 118 -0.96 -8.46 -10.56
N CYS A 119 -1.37 -8.37 -9.30
CA CYS A 119 -1.97 -9.48 -8.59
C CYS A 119 -3.22 -9.01 -7.83
N PRO A 120 -4.38 -9.65 -8.03
CA PRO A 120 -5.54 -9.44 -7.17
C PRO A 120 -5.22 -9.74 -5.70
N GLN A 121 -5.84 -8.98 -4.80
CA GLN A 121 -5.67 -9.11 -3.35
C GLN A 121 -5.98 -10.52 -2.85
N THR A 122 -6.92 -11.21 -3.51
CA THR A 122 -7.30 -12.61 -3.25
C THR A 122 -6.16 -13.61 -3.36
N LEU A 123 -5.10 -13.29 -4.11
CA LEU A 123 -3.92 -14.14 -4.27
C LEU A 123 -2.78 -13.72 -3.33
N ILE A 124 -2.76 -12.47 -2.87
CA ILE A 124 -1.68 -11.94 -2.01
C ILE A 124 -1.95 -12.21 -0.54
N GLU A 125 -3.18 -12.00 -0.06
CA GLU A 125 -3.52 -12.20 1.35
C GLU A 125 -3.22 -13.62 1.85
N PRO A 126 -3.55 -14.70 1.12
CA PRO A 126 -3.15 -16.06 1.51
C PRO A 126 -1.63 -16.21 1.65
N VAL A 127 -0.86 -15.63 0.71
CA VAL A 127 0.61 -15.69 0.73
C VAL A 127 1.14 -15.00 1.97
N LEU A 128 0.71 -13.77 2.27
CA LEU A 128 1.16 -13.04 3.45
C LEU A 128 0.78 -13.76 4.74
N ARG A 129 -0.45 -14.25 4.82
CA ARG A 129 -0.93 -15.02 5.98
C ARG A 129 -0.08 -16.27 6.21
N GLN A 130 0.13 -17.08 5.17
CA GLN A 130 0.93 -18.29 5.27
C GLN A 130 2.36 -17.98 5.72
N HIS A 131 2.98 -16.92 5.18
CA HIS A 131 4.33 -16.51 5.59
C HIS A 131 4.36 -16.06 7.05
N LEU A 132 3.36 -15.30 7.50
CA LEU A 132 3.27 -14.85 8.88
C LEU A 132 3.11 -16.01 9.86
N GLU A 133 2.18 -16.94 9.57
CA GLU A 133 1.94 -18.13 10.39
C GLU A 133 3.16 -19.06 10.42
N THR A 134 3.80 -19.31 9.27
CA THR A 134 5.01 -20.16 9.17
C THR A 134 6.18 -19.60 9.97
N ARG A 135 6.25 -18.27 10.11
CA ARG A 135 7.26 -17.57 10.91
C ARG A 135 6.89 -17.44 12.39
N GLY A 136 5.82 -18.12 12.83
CA GLY A 136 5.38 -18.14 14.22
C GLY A 136 4.53 -16.94 14.65
N GLY A 137 4.00 -16.16 13.71
CA GLY A 137 3.08 -15.06 14.02
C GLY A 137 1.74 -15.57 14.57
N ASP A 138 1.22 -14.91 15.61
CA ASP A 138 -0.07 -15.27 16.21
C ASP A 138 -1.23 -14.62 15.42
N VAL A 139 -1.90 -15.41 14.57
CA VAL A 139 -2.95 -14.97 13.65
C VAL A 139 -4.26 -15.71 13.95
N ARG A 140 -5.31 -14.97 14.32
CA ARG A 140 -6.57 -15.51 14.84
C ARG A 140 -7.75 -15.07 13.99
N PHE A 141 -8.03 -15.81 12.93
CA PHE A 141 -9.28 -15.67 12.15
C PHE A 141 -10.48 -16.22 12.93
N GLY A 142 -11.67 -15.68 12.68
CA GLY A 142 -12.89 -15.93 13.45
C GLY A 142 -12.85 -15.35 14.86
N HIS A 143 -12.04 -14.30 15.10
CA HIS A 143 -11.97 -13.59 16.38
C HIS A 143 -12.27 -12.11 16.17
N GLU A 144 -13.32 -11.63 16.81
CA GLU A 144 -13.84 -10.27 16.64
C GLU A 144 -13.48 -9.41 17.85
N LEU A 145 -12.90 -8.23 17.61
CA LEU A 145 -12.81 -7.20 18.64
C LEU A 145 -14.22 -6.63 18.90
N VAL A 146 -14.71 -6.78 20.14
CA VAL A 146 -16.05 -6.35 20.55
C VAL A 146 -16.02 -4.99 21.24
N SER A 147 -14.98 -4.74 22.04
CA SER A 147 -14.78 -3.48 22.76
C SER A 147 -13.33 -3.36 23.19
N PHE A 148 -12.87 -2.13 23.43
CA PHE A 148 -11.64 -1.88 24.17
C PHE A 148 -11.71 -0.61 25.00
N ALA A 149 -10.86 -0.51 26.02
CA ALA A 149 -10.68 0.72 26.78
C ALA A 149 -9.19 0.99 26.95
N GLU A 150 -8.81 2.26 26.90
CA GLU A 150 -7.46 2.68 27.23
C GLU A 150 -7.31 2.81 28.75
N SER A 151 -6.21 2.29 29.26
CA SER A 151 -5.68 2.58 30.59
C SER A 151 -4.38 3.39 30.46
N ARG A 152 -3.76 3.77 31.58
CA ARG A 152 -2.49 4.51 31.56
C ARG A 152 -1.40 3.76 30.76
N ASP A 153 -1.32 2.44 30.94
CA ASP A 153 -0.19 1.64 30.47
C ASP A 153 -0.54 0.59 29.40
N ALA A 154 -1.82 0.36 29.16
CA ALA A 154 -2.30 -0.65 28.22
C ALA A 154 -3.66 -0.30 27.59
N VAL A 155 -3.98 -0.95 26.48
CA VAL A 155 -5.31 -1.10 25.91
C VAL A 155 -5.87 -2.44 26.37
N VAL A 156 -7.02 -2.43 27.04
CA VAL A 156 -7.73 -3.63 27.49
C VAL A 156 -8.84 -3.91 26.48
N ALA A 157 -8.68 -4.99 25.70
CA ALA A 157 -9.57 -5.35 24.60
C ALA A 157 -10.35 -6.62 24.92
N THR A 158 -11.65 -6.63 24.60
CA THR A 158 -12.51 -7.82 24.67
C THR A 158 -12.65 -8.40 23.28
N VAL A 159 -12.20 -9.65 23.11
CA VAL A 159 -12.22 -10.37 21.83
C VAL A 159 -13.14 -11.57 21.93
N ARG A 160 -14.10 -11.67 21.03
CA ARG A 160 -15.03 -12.79 20.92
C ARG A 160 -14.49 -13.83 19.95
N GLY A 161 -14.34 -15.07 20.42
CA GLY A 161 -13.95 -16.22 19.60
C GLY A 161 -15.12 -16.83 18.82
N ARG A 162 -14.80 -17.85 18.01
CA ARG A 162 -15.76 -18.60 17.18
C ARG A 162 -16.81 -19.35 18.00
N ASP A 163 -16.45 -19.73 19.21
CA ASP A 163 -17.32 -20.39 20.19
C ASP A 163 -18.24 -19.39 20.92
N GLY A 164 -18.16 -18.10 20.58
CA GLY A 164 -18.89 -17.02 21.23
C GLY A 164 -18.29 -16.60 22.58
N GLN A 165 -17.20 -17.23 23.04
CA GLN A 165 -16.56 -16.86 24.30
C GLN A 165 -15.78 -15.56 24.14
N GLU A 166 -15.89 -14.70 25.14
CA GLU A 166 -15.16 -13.44 25.19
C GLU A 166 -13.91 -13.59 26.06
N THR A 167 -12.76 -13.22 25.50
CA THR A 167 -11.47 -13.21 26.18
C THR A 167 -10.96 -11.78 26.27
N VAL A 168 -10.47 -11.40 27.45
CA VAL A 168 -9.82 -10.10 27.66
C VAL A 168 -8.33 -10.22 27.32
N VAL A 169 -7.85 -9.30 26.48
CA VAL A 169 -6.46 -9.18 26.04
C VAL A 169 -5.95 -7.80 26.42
N GLU A 170 -4.89 -7.75 27.23
CA GLU A 170 -4.15 -6.52 27.50
C GLU A 170 -3.03 -6.34 26.47
N ALA A 171 -3.03 -5.22 25.75
CA ALA A 171 -1.98 -4.87 24.80
C ALA A 171 -1.34 -3.53 25.15
N THR A 172 -0.03 -3.35 24.95
CA THR A 172 0.59 -2.02 25.12
C THR A 172 0.06 -1.02 24.09
N TRP A 173 -0.17 -1.50 22.86
CA TRP A 173 -0.66 -0.73 21.73
C TRP A 173 -1.74 -1.50 20.95
N LEU A 174 -2.68 -0.77 20.35
CA LEU A 174 -3.70 -1.32 19.45
C LEU A 174 -3.51 -0.73 18.04
N LEU A 175 -3.51 -1.57 17.01
CA LEU A 175 -3.46 -1.18 15.60
C LEU A 175 -4.78 -1.54 14.94
N GLY A 176 -5.60 -0.54 14.62
CA GLY A 176 -6.82 -0.67 13.85
C GLY A 176 -6.51 -0.73 12.35
N ALA A 177 -6.53 -1.94 11.80
CA ALA A 177 -6.43 -2.26 10.37
C ALA A 177 -7.74 -2.90 9.87
N ASP A 178 -8.88 -2.53 10.48
CA ASP A 178 -10.17 -3.21 10.41
C ASP A 178 -11.11 -2.68 9.31
N GLY A 179 -10.54 -2.01 8.31
CA GLY A 179 -11.23 -1.66 7.06
C GLY A 179 -12.04 -0.35 7.09
N GLY A 180 -12.71 -0.03 5.99
CA GLY A 180 -13.41 1.25 5.81
C GLY A 180 -14.51 1.52 6.83
N ARG A 181 -15.15 0.44 7.32
CA ARG A 181 -16.12 0.46 8.41
C ARG A 181 -15.46 0.20 9.77
N SER A 182 -14.24 0.68 9.97
CA SER A 182 -13.46 0.49 11.20
C SER A 182 -14.28 0.71 12.47
N PHE A 183 -14.38 -0.36 13.26
CA PHE A 183 -14.90 -0.35 14.62
C PHE A 183 -13.97 0.44 15.53
N VAL A 184 -12.65 0.25 15.39
CA VAL A 184 -11.63 0.94 16.19
C VAL A 184 -11.77 2.46 16.05
N ARG A 185 -11.81 2.99 14.82
CA ARG A 185 -11.96 4.42 14.56
C ARG A 185 -13.22 5.00 15.21
N ARG A 186 -14.36 4.32 15.07
CA ARG A 186 -15.63 4.77 15.64
C ARG A 186 -15.61 4.75 17.16
N GLN A 187 -15.04 3.72 17.77
CA GLN A 187 -14.96 3.63 19.23
C GLN A 187 -14.05 4.72 19.82
N LEU A 188 -13.00 5.12 19.11
CA LEU A 188 -12.16 6.27 19.47
C LEU A 188 -12.84 7.64 19.26
N GLY A 189 -14.03 7.68 18.65
CA GLY A 189 -14.71 8.94 18.30
C GLY A 189 -13.96 9.77 17.25
N ILE A 190 -13.15 9.12 16.41
CA ILE A 190 -12.37 9.82 15.37
C ILE A 190 -13.24 9.99 14.12
N GLY A 191 -13.54 11.24 13.77
CA GLY A 191 -14.24 11.60 12.54
C GLY A 191 -13.38 11.44 11.29
N MET A 192 -14.02 11.58 10.12
CA MET A 192 -13.35 11.60 8.83
C MET A 192 -13.62 12.93 8.11
N THR A 193 -12.60 13.46 7.45
CA THR A 193 -12.73 14.54 6.47
C THR A 193 -13.09 13.92 5.13
N GLU A 194 -14.24 14.30 4.59
CA GLU A 194 -14.81 13.74 3.36
C GLU A 194 -14.66 14.72 2.20
N THR A 195 -14.19 14.22 1.06
CA THR A 195 -14.30 14.88 -0.24
C THR A 195 -15.42 14.19 -1.02
N PRO A 196 -16.45 14.93 -1.49
CA PRO A 196 -17.60 14.36 -2.19
C PRO A 196 -17.23 13.46 -3.37
N ALA A 197 -18.00 12.40 -3.57
CA ALA A 197 -17.79 11.44 -4.64
C ALA A 197 -18.28 11.99 -6.00
N PRO A 198 -17.45 12.02 -7.04
CA PRO A 198 -17.89 12.33 -8.40
C PRO A 198 -18.74 11.22 -9.03
N GLN A 199 -18.61 9.98 -8.55
CA GLN A 199 -19.32 8.81 -9.08
C GLN A 199 -19.80 7.91 -7.95
N HIS A 200 -20.98 7.32 -8.17
CA HIS A 200 -21.56 6.28 -7.32
C HIS A 200 -21.70 5.01 -8.14
N LEU A 201 -21.15 3.92 -7.60
CA LEU A 201 -20.88 2.72 -8.37
C LEU A 201 -21.41 1.49 -7.62
N LEU A 202 -22.01 0.58 -8.36
CA LEU A 202 -22.33 -0.77 -7.93
C LEU A 202 -21.26 -1.70 -8.50
N ASN A 203 -20.41 -2.26 -7.65
CA ASN A 203 -19.46 -3.29 -8.07
C ASN A 203 -20.23 -4.60 -8.23
N LEU A 204 -20.15 -5.19 -9.43
CA LEU A 204 -20.66 -6.51 -9.76
C LEU A 204 -19.47 -7.44 -9.98
N PHE A 205 -19.18 -8.33 -9.03
CA PHE A 205 -18.16 -9.37 -9.19
C PHE A 205 -18.84 -10.66 -9.63
N PHE A 206 -18.47 -11.17 -10.80
CA PHE A 206 -19.19 -12.24 -11.46
C PHE A 206 -18.27 -13.17 -12.24
N ARG A 207 -18.79 -14.35 -12.57
CA ARG A 207 -18.19 -15.31 -13.48
C ARG A 207 -18.99 -15.36 -14.78
N ALA A 208 -18.28 -15.27 -15.89
CA ALA A 208 -18.82 -15.48 -17.23
C ALA A 208 -17.67 -15.85 -18.16
N ASN A 209 -17.80 -16.94 -18.92
CA ASN A 209 -16.75 -17.35 -19.85
C ASN A 209 -16.73 -16.44 -21.09
N LEU A 210 -15.78 -15.51 -21.11
CA LEU A 210 -15.58 -14.54 -22.19
C LEU A 210 -14.25 -14.76 -22.93
N THR A 211 -13.63 -15.94 -22.75
CA THR A 211 -12.29 -16.27 -23.28
C THR A 211 -12.17 -15.99 -24.78
N GLU A 212 -13.10 -16.53 -25.59
CA GLU A 212 -13.11 -16.30 -27.04
C GLU A 212 -13.53 -14.86 -27.38
N ALA A 213 -14.44 -14.27 -26.60
CA ALA A 213 -14.88 -12.89 -26.80
C ALA A 213 -13.71 -11.89 -26.69
N VAL A 214 -12.84 -12.03 -25.69
CA VAL A 214 -11.70 -11.11 -25.47
C VAL A 214 -10.38 -11.60 -26.08
N LYS A 215 -10.42 -12.63 -26.92
CA LYS A 215 -9.22 -13.22 -27.54
C LYS A 215 -8.40 -12.18 -28.31
N GLY A 216 -7.12 -12.07 -27.97
CA GLY A 216 -6.22 -11.05 -28.53
C GLY A 216 -6.52 -9.60 -28.11
N ARG A 217 -7.55 -9.37 -27.28
CA ARG A 217 -8.02 -8.04 -26.85
C ARG A 217 -7.94 -7.86 -25.33
N THR A 218 -7.03 -8.54 -24.65
CA THR A 218 -6.89 -8.47 -23.18
C THR A 218 -6.63 -7.07 -22.66
N PHE A 219 -7.13 -6.76 -21.46
CA PHE A 219 -7.02 -5.44 -20.83
C PHE A 219 -7.01 -5.54 -19.31
N SER A 220 -6.68 -4.45 -18.62
CA SER A 220 -6.90 -4.32 -17.18
C SER A 220 -8.19 -3.57 -16.86
N GLN A 221 -8.52 -2.58 -17.70
CA GLN A 221 -9.69 -1.70 -17.54
C GLN A 221 -10.33 -1.45 -18.91
N CYS A 222 -11.67 -1.55 -19.00
CA CYS A 222 -12.42 -1.26 -20.21
C CYS A 222 -13.66 -0.42 -19.88
N GLU A 223 -13.67 0.84 -20.31
CA GLU A 223 -14.80 1.75 -20.11
C GLU A 223 -15.92 1.44 -21.11
N ILE A 224 -17.13 1.27 -20.61
CA ILE A 224 -18.32 0.91 -21.38
C ILE A 224 -19.38 2.00 -21.18
N ALA A 225 -19.96 2.47 -22.28
CA ALA A 225 -21.09 3.38 -22.25
C ALA A 225 -22.04 3.14 -23.44
N ASN A 226 -23.30 2.83 -23.15
CA ASN A 226 -24.39 2.73 -24.11
C ASN A 226 -25.69 3.28 -23.50
N GLU A 227 -26.83 3.09 -24.17
CA GLU A 227 -28.13 3.63 -23.74
C GLU A 227 -28.63 3.02 -22.42
N THR A 228 -28.13 1.84 -22.04
CA THR A 228 -28.58 1.08 -20.87
C THR A 228 -27.60 1.18 -19.70
N VAL A 229 -26.29 1.16 -19.97
CA VAL A 229 -25.26 1.10 -18.93
C VAL A 229 -24.11 2.06 -19.20
N ARG A 230 -23.56 2.61 -18.12
CA ARG A 230 -22.26 3.27 -18.09
C ARG A 230 -21.45 2.67 -16.95
N GLY A 231 -20.21 2.28 -17.22
CA GLY A 231 -19.40 1.64 -16.19
C GLY A 231 -18.03 1.18 -16.68
N LEU A 232 -17.36 0.42 -15.83
CA LEU A 232 -15.99 -0.01 -16.05
C LEU A 232 -15.82 -1.50 -15.82
N PHE A 233 -15.41 -2.24 -16.85
CA PHE A 233 -14.94 -3.61 -16.72
C PHE A 233 -13.52 -3.65 -16.17
N LEU A 234 -13.32 -4.53 -15.20
CA LEU A 234 -12.03 -4.89 -14.63
C LEU A 234 -11.80 -6.38 -14.86
N ALA A 235 -10.75 -6.71 -15.61
CA ALA A 235 -10.34 -8.10 -15.79
C ALA A 235 -9.65 -8.63 -14.53
N MET A 236 -10.03 -9.82 -14.06
CA MET A 236 -9.28 -10.51 -13.00
C MET A 236 -8.27 -11.48 -13.59
N ASN A 237 -8.67 -12.20 -14.64
CA ASN A 237 -7.83 -13.19 -15.31
C ASN A 237 -7.96 -13.21 -16.84
N ASN A 238 -8.76 -12.29 -17.42
CA ASN A 238 -9.07 -12.19 -18.86
C ASN A 238 -9.75 -13.43 -19.48
N THR A 239 -10.42 -14.27 -18.68
CA THR A 239 -11.15 -15.43 -19.19
C THR A 239 -12.55 -15.52 -18.62
N ASP A 240 -12.65 -15.74 -17.31
CA ASP A 240 -13.90 -16.16 -16.67
C ASP A 240 -14.25 -15.35 -15.42
N LEU A 241 -13.32 -14.60 -14.83
CA LEU A 241 -13.56 -13.78 -13.65
C LEU A 241 -13.43 -12.30 -13.97
N TRP A 242 -14.48 -11.55 -13.63
CA TRP A 242 -14.66 -10.17 -14.03
C TRP A 242 -15.30 -9.36 -12.90
N SER A 243 -15.01 -8.06 -12.87
CA SER A 243 -15.81 -7.09 -12.14
C SER A 243 -16.31 -6.03 -13.10
N PHE A 244 -17.56 -5.62 -12.93
CA PHE A 244 -18.13 -4.46 -13.61
C PHE A 244 -18.54 -3.43 -12.57
N HIS A 245 -17.95 -2.25 -12.63
CA HIS A 245 -18.35 -1.12 -11.81
C HIS A 245 -19.40 -0.32 -12.56
N LEU A 246 -20.67 -0.63 -12.30
CA LEU A 246 -21.83 0.00 -12.92
C LEU A 246 -22.12 1.34 -12.23
N GLU A 247 -22.21 2.42 -12.99
CA GLU A 247 -22.63 3.72 -12.47
C GLU A 247 -24.14 3.79 -12.30
N TYR A 248 -24.59 4.37 -11.19
CA TYR A 248 -25.99 4.58 -10.89
C TYR A 248 -26.21 5.96 -10.26
N GLU A 249 -27.42 6.47 -10.41
CA GLU A 249 -27.83 7.76 -9.85
C GLU A 249 -28.26 7.58 -8.38
N PRO A 250 -27.57 8.22 -7.40
CA PRO A 250 -27.85 8.02 -5.98
C PRO A 250 -29.29 8.32 -5.58
N SER A 251 -29.91 9.32 -6.22
CA SER A 251 -31.30 9.69 -5.96
C SER A 251 -32.32 8.61 -6.36
N GLN A 252 -31.94 7.68 -7.23
CA GLN A 252 -32.77 6.53 -7.63
C GLN A 252 -32.40 5.24 -6.91
N GLY A 253 -31.24 5.21 -6.23
CA GLY A 253 -30.68 4.01 -5.64
C GLY A 253 -30.05 3.06 -6.67
N PRO A 254 -29.36 2.01 -6.21
CA PRO A 254 -28.80 1.00 -7.10
C PRO A 254 -29.92 0.18 -7.78
N PRO A 255 -29.69 -0.36 -8.98
CA PRO A 255 -30.63 -1.28 -9.64
C PRO A 255 -30.95 -2.51 -8.78
N ALA A 256 -32.11 -3.12 -9.01
CA ALA A 256 -32.51 -4.32 -8.28
C ALA A 256 -31.70 -5.55 -8.71
N ASP A 257 -31.49 -6.50 -7.79
CA ASP A 257 -30.66 -7.70 -8.02
C ASP A 257 -31.12 -8.52 -9.24
N SER A 258 -32.43 -8.56 -9.50
CA SER A 258 -33.02 -9.25 -10.66
C SER A 258 -32.64 -8.64 -12.01
N GLU A 259 -32.23 -7.37 -12.04
CA GLU A 259 -31.86 -6.65 -13.26
C GLU A 259 -30.38 -6.82 -13.63
N LEU A 260 -29.54 -7.14 -12.64
CA LEU A 260 -28.07 -7.15 -12.79
C LEU A 260 -27.56 -8.07 -13.92
N PRO A 261 -28.09 -9.30 -14.13
CA PRO A 261 -27.64 -10.15 -15.23
C PRO A 261 -27.89 -9.51 -16.60
N ASN A 262 -29.02 -8.82 -16.79
CA ASN A 262 -29.34 -8.17 -18.06
C ASN A 262 -28.48 -6.92 -18.29
N LEU A 263 -28.17 -6.16 -17.24
CA LEU A 263 -27.24 -5.03 -17.30
C LEU A 263 -25.81 -5.50 -17.67
N LEU A 264 -25.38 -6.64 -17.14
CA LEU A 264 -24.11 -7.27 -17.52
C LEU A 264 -24.11 -7.72 -18.99
N ARG A 265 -25.18 -8.35 -19.48
CA ARG A 265 -25.33 -8.70 -20.91
C ARG A 265 -25.25 -7.47 -21.81
N ALA A 266 -25.92 -6.38 -21.43
CA ALA A 266 -25.86 -5.11 -22.16
C ALA A 266 -24.44 -4.50 -22.16
N ALA A 267 -23.70 -4.63 -21.07
CA ALA A 267 -22.30 -4.19 -21.00
C ALA A 267 -21.37 -5.07 -21.85
N ILE A 268 -21.59 -6.39 -21.84
CA ILE A 268 -20.80 -7.37 -22.60
C ILE A 268 -21.07 -7.20 -24.10
N GLY A 269 -22.34 -7.02 -24.49
CA GLY A 269 -22.80 -7.03 -25.89
C GLY A 269 -23.13 -8.42 -26.42
N LEU A 270 -23.53 -9.35 -25.53
CA LEU A 270 -23.94 -10.71 -25.87
C LEU A 270 -25.21 -11.07 -25.07
N ASP A 271 -26.27 -11.47 -25.76
CA ASP A 271 -27.55 -11.79 -25.12
C ASP A 271 -27.53 -13.17 -24.43
N ASP A 272 -26.87 -14.16 -25.04
CA ASP A 272 -26.84 -15.55 -24.57
C ASP A 272 -25.58 -15.91 -23.77
N VAL A 273 -25.09 -15.00 -22.93
CA VAL A 273 -23.99 -15.31 -21.99
C VAL A 273 -24.54 -15.72 -20.62
N ASP A 274 -24.01 -16.82 -20.09
CA ASP A 274 -24.27 -17.26 -18.73
C ASP A 274 -23.46 -16.42 -17.73
N VAL A 275 -24.15 -15.91 -16.72
CA VAL A 275 -23.61 -14.96 -15.74
C VAL A 275 -23.93 -15.49 -14.35
N GLU A 276 -22.89 -15.93 -13.66
CA GLU A 276 -22.95 -16.30 -12.25
C GLU A 276 -22.52 -15.08 -11.41
N MET A 277 -23.46 -14.45 -10.71
CA MET A 277 -23.14 -13.36 -9.79
C MET A 277 -22.48 -13.92 -8.53
N LEU A 278 -21.24 -13.52 -8.25
CA LEU A 278 -20.48 -13.98 -7.09
C LEU A 278 -20.66 -13.06 -5.88
N SER A 279 -20.73 -11.74 -6.12
CA SER A 279 -20.97 -10.73 -5.09
C SER A 279 -21.27 -9.38 -5.74
N HIS A 280 -22.07 -8.55 -5.08
CA HIS A 280 -22.21 -7.14 -5.44
C HIS A 280 -22.24 -6.23 -4.21
N GLY A 281 -21.94 -4.95 -4.42
CA GLY A 281 -21.96 -3.96 -3.35
C GLY A 281 -21.74 -2.54 -3.84
N THR A 282 -22.40 -1.59 -3.18
CA THR A 282 -22.29 -0.17 -3.50
C THR A 282 -21.01 0.42 -2.93
N TRP A 283 -20.43 1.36 -3.67
CA TRP A 283 -19.32 2.19 -3.24
C TRP A 283 -19.34 3.51 -4.00
N SER A 284 -18.46 4.45 -3.63
CA SER A 284 -18.37 5.74 -4.30
C SER A 284 -16.91 6.15 -4.44
N THR A 285 -16.63 7.06 -5.38
CA THR A 285 -15.29 7.61 -5.62
C THR A 285 -14.96 8.79 -4.71
N GLY A 286 -15.61 8.90 -3.55
CA GLY A 286 -15.26 9.86 -2.51
C GLY A 286 -13.91 9.54 -1.87
N VAL A 287 -13.33 10.53 -1.21
CA VAL A 287 -12.12 10.36 -0.39
C VAL A 287 -12.51 10.63 1.05
N SER A 288 -12.16 9.72 1.95
CA SER A 288 -12.42 9.85 3.39
C SER A 288 -11.09 9.73 4.11
N ILE A 289 -10.65 10.76 4.84
CA ILE A 289 -9.40 10.72 5.62
C ILE A 289 -9.71 10.92 7.10
N ALA A 290 -9.27 10.01 7.96
CA ALA A 290 -9.41 10.15 9.40
C ALA A 290 -8.76 11.45 9.88
N GLN A 291 -9.47 12.17 10.76
CA GLN A 291 -9.00 13.45 11.29
C GLN A 291 -7.76 13.28 12.17
N ARG A 292 -7.62 12.10 12.78
CA ARG A 292 -6.45 11.66 13.56
C ARG A 292 -6.13 10.21 13.22
N TYR A 293 -4.85 9.88 13.21
CA TYR A 293 -4.31 8.53 12.99
C TYR A 293 -3.93 7.87 14.31
N ARG A 294 -3.88 8.64 15.40
CA ARG A 294 -3.58 8.16 16.75
C ARG A 294 -4.55 8.75 17.77
N SER A 295 -4.96 7.94 18.74
CA SER A 295 -5.51 8.37 20.03
C SER A 295 -4.84 7.57 21.12
N GLY A 296 -4.05 8.24 21.97
CA GLY A 296 -3.33 7.60 23.07
C GLY A 296 -2.48 6.41 22.60
N ARG A 297 -2.96 5.20 22.91
CA ARG A 297 -2.33 3.91 22.61
C ARG A 297 -2.91 3.16 21.41
N ALA A 298 -3.92 3.74 20.75
CA ALA A 298 -4.53 3.18 19.55
C ALA A 298 -4.13 3.96 18.29
N PHE A 299 -3.84 3.22 17.22
CA PHE A 299 -3.44 3.73 15.91
C PHE A 299 -4.40 3.22 14.83
N LEU A 300 -4.64 3.99 13.78
CA LEU A 300 -5.41 3.60 12.61
C LEU A 300 -4.49 3.50 11.40
N CYS A 301 -4.60 2.43 10.61
CA CYS A 301 -3.82 2.27 9.38
C CYS A 301 -4.67 1.73 8.21
N GLY A 302 -4.28 2.06 6.98
CA GLY A 302 -5.00 1.62 5.78
C GLY A 302 -6.44 2.14 5.74
N ASP A 303 -7.37 1.30 5.28
CA ASP A 303 -8.80 1.66 5.12
C ASP A 303 -9.48 2.14 6.42
N ALA A 304 -8.94 1.80 7.59
CA ALA A 304 -9.42 2.35 8.87
C ALA A 304 -9.12 3.85 8.99
N ALA A 305 -8.01 4.30 8.42
CA ALA A 305 -7.52 5.68 8.43
C ALA A 305 -7.86 6.46 7.15
N HIS A 306 -7.90 5.82 5.99
CA HIS A 306 -8.13 6.50 4.72
C HIS A 306 -8.83 5.62 3.68
N LEU A 307 -9.84 6.17 3.01
CA LEU A 307 -10.50 5.57 1.86
C LEU A 307 -10.32 6.51 0.67
N MET A 308 -10.04 5.94 -0.49
CA MET A 308 -9.88 6.69 -1.73
C MET A 308 -10.30 5.83 -2.92
N PRO A 309 -10.59 6.45 -4.09
CA PRO A 309 -10.87 5.71 -5.30
C PRO A 309 -9.76 4.72 -5.64
N PRO A 310 -10.09 3.57 -6.26
CA PRO A 310 -9.09 2.57 -6.64
C PRO A 310 -8.21 3.03 -7.82
N TRP A 311 -8.46 4.23 -8.35
CA TRP A 311 -7.79 4.79 -9.52
C TRP A 311 -6.34 5.14 -9.20
N GLY A 312 -5.42 4.45 -9.89
CA GLY A 312 -3.99 4.52 -9.61
C GLY A 312 -3.51 3.51 -8.57
N GLY A 313 -4.40 2.78 -7.86
CA GLY A 313 -4.01 1.69 -6.96
C GLY A 313 -3.25 2.13 -5.69
N PHE A 314 -3.46 3.37 -5.24
CA PHE A 314 -2.68 3.96 -4.15
C PHE A 314 -3.13 3.54 -2.76
N ASN A 315 -4.40 3.18 -2.56
CA ASN A 315 -4.97 2.98 -1.24
C ASN A 315 -4.25 1.88 -0.43
N ALA A 316 -4.21 0.66 -0.98
CA ALA A 316 -3.52 -0.47 -0.36
C ALA A 316 -2.02 -0.20 -0.13
N THR A 317 -1.35 0.43 -1.10
CA THR A 317 0.07 0.78 -1.01
C THR A 317 0.32 1.78 0.12
N THR A 318 -0.56 2.77 0.26
CA THR A 318 -0.50 3.77 1.36
C THR A 318 -0.69 3.08 2.71
N GLY A 319 -1.67 2.20 2.84
CA GLY A 319 -1.94 1.47 4.08
C GLY A 319 -0.82 0.51 4.50
N ILE A 320 -0.17 -0.19 3.55
CA ILE A 320 1.00 -1.03 3.87
C ILE A 320 2.18 -0.17 4.33
N ALA A 321 2.40 0.97 3.68
CA ALA A 321 3.43 1.93 4.09
C ALA A 321 3.13 2.58 5.44
N ASP A 322 1.85 2.75 5.81
CA ASP A 322 1.46 3.18 7.16
C ASP A 322 1.90 2.16 8.21
N ALA A 323 1.58 0.88 8.00
CA ALA A 323 1.98 -0.19 8.91
C ALA A 323 3.50 -0.31 9.04
N HIS A 324 4.23 -0.19 7.93
CA HIS A 324 5.70 -0.22 7.90
C HIS A 324 6.31 0.93 8.70
N ASN A 325 5.81 2.16 8.49
CA ASN A 325 6.28 3.34 9.19
C ASN A 325 6.02 3.26 10.71
N LEU A 326 4.89 2.68 11.11
CA LEU A 326 4.52 2.54 12.52
C LEU A 326 5.29 1.41 13.23
N ALA A 327 5.54 0.27 12.56
CA ALA A 327 6.09 -0.93 13.17
C ALA A 327 7.47 -0.70 13.83
N TRP A 328 8.39 -0.02 13.15
CA TRP A 328 9.73 0.24 13.71
C TRP A 328 9.69 1.24 14.87
N LYS A 329 8.78 2.22 14.84
CA LYS A 329 8.60 3.20 15.93
C LYS A 329 8.08 2.52 17.19
N ILE A 330 7.14 1.59 17.03
CA ILE A 330 6.65 0.74 18.12
C ILE A 330 7.80 -0.11 18.67
N ALA A 331 8.57 -0.78 17.80
CA ALA A 331 9.70 -1.59 18.23
C ALA A 331 10.74 -0.77 19.02
N ALA A 332 11.13 0.40 18.51
CA ALA A 332 12.10 1.28 19.16
C ALA A 332 11.60 1.75 20.54
N THR A 333 10.32 2.10 20.64
CA THR A 333 9.69 2.54 21.91
C THR A 333 9.64 1.40 22.92
N LEU A 334 9.25 0.19 22.50
CA LEU A 334 9.17 -0.98 23.38
C LEU A 334 10.54 -1.43 23.90
N ARG A 335 11.60 -1.22 23.11
CA ARG A 335 12.99 -1.51 23.51
C ARG A 335 13.63 -0.43 24.38
N GLY A 336 12.95 0.72 24.57
CA GLY A 336 13.54 1.88 25.23
C GLY A 336 14.63 2.58 24.41
N GLU A 337 14.71 2.29 23.11
CA GLU A 337 15.68 2.88 22.18
C GLU A 337 15.17 4.22 21.60
N ALA A 338 13.88 4.52 21.78
CA ALA A 338 13.26 5.79 21.48
C ALA A 338 12.20 6.17 22.53
N ALA A 339 11.99 7.47 22.71
CA ALA A 339 10.90 7.98 23.54
C ALA A 339 9.53 7.78 22.86
N ALA A 340 8.46 7.66 23.64
CA ALA A 340 7.10 7.50 23.13
C ALA A 340 6.62 8.65 22.21
N ALA A 341 7.25 9.82 22.30
CA ALA A 341 7.02 10.96 21.40
C ALA A 341 7.37 10.64 19.94
N LEU A 342 8.25 9.66 19.68
CA LEU A 342 8.53 9.19 18.31
C LEU A 342 7.25 8.71 17.62
N LEU A 343 6.31 8.12 18.35
CA LEU A 343 5.06 7.61 17.79
C LEU A 343 4.14 8.73 17.28
N ASP A 344 4.31 9.98 17.74
CA ASP A 344 3.54 11.13 17.24
C ASP A 344 3.91 11.47 15.79
N SER A 345 5.15 11.19 15.38
CA SER A 345 5.58 11.37 13.99
C SER A 345 4.82 10.49 13.00
N TYR A 346 4.15 9.42 13.45
CA TYR A 346 3.33 8.59 12.57
C TYR A 346 2.25 9.40 11.86
N GLU A 347 1.48 10.20 12.62
CA GLU A 347 0.40 11.00 12.04
C GLU A 347 0.97 12.10 11.14
N THR A 348 1.99 12.81 11.62
CA THR A 348 2.65 13.91 10.89
C THR A 348 3.26 13.45 9.57
N GLU A 349 3.77 12.22 9.51
CA GLU A 349 4.39 11.67 8.30
C GLU A 349 3.37 11.04 7.35
N ARG A 350 2.36 10.32 7.87
CA ARG A 350 1.51 9.44 7.06
C ARG A 350 0.21 10.08 6.60
N ARG A 351 -0.42 10.89 7.46
CA ARG A 351 -1.71 11.51 7.12
C ARG A 351 -1.62 12.47 5.92
N PRO A 352 -0.62 13.37 5.80
CA PRO A 352 -0.49 14.24 4.62
C PRO A 352 -0.37 13.45 3.31
N LEU A 353 0.34 12.33 3.33
CA LEU A 353 0.47 11.47 2.16
C LEU A 353 -0.85 10.83 1.76
N ALA A 354 -1.68 10.39 2.71
CA ALA A 354 -3.00 9.85 2.41
C ALA A 354 -3.94 10.92 1.82
N VAL A 355 -3.88 12.16 2.33
CA VAL A 355 -4.61 13.31 1.74
C VAL A 355 -4.19 13.51 0.28
N ARG A 356 -2.89 13.65 0.03
CA ARG A 356 -2.34 13.86 -1.32
C ARG A 356 -2.68 12.71 -2.26
N ASN A 357 -2.48 11.47 -1.82
CA ASN A 357 -2.76 10.28 -2.62
C ASN A 357 -4.27 10.14 -2.90
N GLY A 358 -5.12 10.50 -1.94
CA GLY A 358 -6.57 10.57 -2.11
C GLY A 358 -6.99 11.59 -3.18
N SER A 359 -6.46 12.82 -3.12
CA SER A 359 -6.71 13.84 -4.16
C SER A 359 -6.22 13.39 -5.54
N GLN A 360 -5.07 12.71 -5.60
CA GLN A 360 -4.52 12.18 -6.86
C GLN A 360 -5.31 10.99 -7.40
N ALA A 361 -5.92 10.18 -6.53
CA ALA A 361 -6.87 9.13 -6.93
C ALA A 361 -8.18 9.76 -7.45
N LEU A 362 -8.64 10.84 -6.83
CA LEU A 362 -9.85 11.56 -7.24
C LEU A 362 -9.70 12.17 -8.64
N LEU A 363 -8.58 12.85 -8.93
CA LEU A 363 -8.28 13.39 -10.27
C LEU A 363 -8.31 12.30 -11.36
N ARG A 364 -7.90 11.07 -11.01
CA ARG A 364 -7.91 9.91 -11.92
C ARG A 364 -9.29 9.27 -12.10
N THR A 365 -10.34 9.88 -11.55
CA THR A 365 -11.73 9.55 -11.93
C THR A 365 -11.98 9.88 -13.40
N ASP A 366 -11.33 10.93 -13.92
CA ASP A 366 -11.22 11.15 -15.36
C ASP A 366 -10.43 10.00 -16.00
N PHE A 367 -11.10 9.22 -16.85
CA PHE A 367 -10.55 8.00 -17.43
C PHE A 367 -9.39 8.30 -18.39
N ASP A 368 -9.47 9.39 -19.15
CA ASP A 368 -8.43 9.78 -20.10
C ASP A 368 -7.16 10.23 -19.36
N ALA A 369 -7.31 11.09 -18.34
CA ALA A 369 -6.21 11.57 -17.51
C ALA A 369 -5.52 10.42 -16.77
N ARG A 370 -6.27 9.40 -16.32
CA ARG A 370 -5.71 8.17 -15.71
C ARG A 370 -4.69 7.46 -16.60
N PHE A 371 -4.90 7.47 -17.91
CA PHE A 371 -4.00 6.84 -18.87
C PHE A 371 -3.05 7.84 -19.56
N GLY A 372 -3.11 9.10 -19.15
CA GLY A 372 -2.27 10.18 -19.66
C GLY A 372 -2.64 10.60 -21.08
N ILE A 373 -3.94 10.61 -21.37
CA ILE A 373 -4.52 11.22 -22.57
C ILE A 373 -5.04 12.60 -22.15
N GLU A 374 -4.40 13.66 -22.65
CA GLU A 374 -4.86 15.03 -22.45
C GLU A 374 -5.90 15.41 -23.51
N THR A 375 -6.99 16.03 -23.08
CA THR A 375 -8.06 16.54 -23.91
C THR A 375 -8.31 18.02 -23.56
N PRO A 376 -8.98 18.79 -24.44
CA PRO A 376 -9.35 20.17 -24.11
C PRO A 376 -10.16 20.30 -22.81
N THR A 377 -10.96 19.29 -22.47
CA THR A 377 -11.86 19.31 -21.31
C THR A 377 -11.19 18.87 -20.01
N ASN A 378 -10.08 18.11 -20.05
CA ASN A 378 -9.39 17.63 -18.86
C ASN A 378 -8.03 18.31 -18.57
N ARG A 379 -7.63 19.33 -19.35
CA ARG A 379 -6.33 20.03 -19.22
C ARG A 379 -5.97 20.43 -17.78
N ALA A 380 -6.93 20.97 -17.03
CA ALA A 380 -6.69 21.38 -15.63
C ALA A 380 -6.45 20.17 -14.71
N VAL A 381 -7.21 19.08 -14.90
CA VAL A 381 -7.01 17.81 -14.17
C VAL A 381 -5.63 17.25 -14.50
N PHE A 382 -5.30 17.21 -15.79
CA PHE A 382 -4.04 16.68 -16.29
C PHE A 382 -2.83 17.43 -15.73
N ALA A 383 -2.87 18.77 -15.73
CA ALA A 383 -1.80 19.62 -15.20
C ALA A 383 -1.58 19.44 -13.69
N ALA A 384 -2.60 18.99 -12.95
CA ALA A 384 -2.52 18.72 -11.51
C ALA A 384 -2.07 17.28 -11.17
N LEU A 385 -1.94 16.40 -12.17
CA LEU A 385 -1.52 15.02 -11.93
C LEU A 385 -0.04 14.96 -11.56
N LEU A 386 0.24 14.27 -10.46
CA LEU A 386 1.58 13.83 -10.11
C LEU A 386 1.84 12.45 -10.69
N ASP A 387 3.07 12.17 -11.12
CA ASP A 387 3.45 10.83 -11.54
C ASP A 387 3.50 9.85 -10.36
N ALA A 388 3.40 8.55 -10.65
CA ALA A 388 3.39 7.52 -9.61
C ALA A 388 4.69 7.50 -8.79
N GLY A 389 5.81 7.92 -9.37
CA GLY A 389 7.10 8.03 -8.69
C GLY A 389 7.12 9.13 -7.64
N ALA A 390 6.64 10.33 -7.98
CA ALA A 390 6.47 11.43 -7.03
C ALA A 390 5.58 11.01 -5.84
N LEU A 391 4.50 10.27 -6.12
CA LEU A 391 3.57 9.82 -5.10
C LEU A 391 4.15 8.73 -4.18
N LEU A 392 4.86 7.76 -4.75
CA LEU A 392 5.18 6.52 -4.04
C LEU A 392 6.64 6.41 -3.60
N LEU A 393 7.57 7.00 -4.35
CA LEU A 393 9.02 6.80 -4.15
C LEU A 393 9.77 8.09 -3.78
N ARG A 394 9.36 9.24 -4.34
CA ARG A 394 10.10 10.52 -4.20
C ARG A 394 9.43 11.53 -3.28
N HIS A 395 8.44 11.10 -2.51
CA HIS A 395 7.81 11.97 -1.51
C HIS A 395 8.76 12.25 -0.35
N ARG A 396 8.49 13.36 0.34
CA ARG A 396 9.29 13.85 1.44
C ARG A 396 8.43 13.96 2.70
N TYR A 397 8.88 13.35 3.78
CA TYR A 397 8.31 13.59 5.10
C TYR A 397 8.69 14.97 5.62
N PRO A 398 7.79 15.68 6.30
CA PRO A 398 8.13 16.91 7.01
C PRO A 398 9.15 16.59 8.10
N TYR A 399 10.16 17.45 8.26
CA TYR A 399 11.23 17.28 9.24
C TYR A 399 11.26 18.47 10.19
N ALA A 400 11.15 18.21 11.49
CA ALA A 400 10.97 19.25 12.51
C ALA A 400 12.18 20.16 12.73
N ASP A 401 13.39 19.67 12.41
CA ASP A 401 14.65 20.35 12.75
C ASP A 401 15.33 21.05 11.56
N SER A 402 14.70 21.08 10.38
CA SER A 402 15.25 21.89 9.29
C SER A 402 14.89 23.35 9.54
N ALA A 403 15.91 24.19 9.74
CA ALA A 403 15.86 25.64 9.53
C ALA A 403 15.42 26.05 8.09
N HIS A 404 15.03 25.08 7.26
CA HIS A 404 14.39 25.24 5.97
C HIS A 404 12.88 25.09 6.14
N SER A 405 12.25 26.27 6.09
CA SER A 405 10.85 26.67 6.19
C SER A 405 9.77 25.69 5.70
N GLU A 406 8.53 26.03 6.05
CA GLU A 406 7.25 25.56 5.49
C GLU A 406 7.21 25.47 3.94
N ASP A 407 8.26 25.90 3.22
CA ASP A 407 8.39 25.90 1.76
C ASP A 407 9.14 24.67 1.18
N SER A 408 9.59 23.73 2.01
CA SER A 408 10.21 22.50 1.49
C SER A 408 9.21 21.70 0.63
N PRO A 409 9.55 21.29 -0.60
CA PRO A 409 8.61 20.62 -1.47
C PRO A 409 8.23 19.23 -0.93
N GLU A 410 6.96 18.84 -1.07
CA GLU A 410 6.41 17.56 -0.60
C GLU A 410 7.00 16.32 -1.31
N TRP A 411 7.74 16.54 -2.39
CA TRP A 411 8.42 15.53 -3.18
C TRP A 411 9.61 16.14 -3.92
N VAL A 412 10.54 15.31 -4.37
CA VAL A 412 11.74 15.73 -5.10
C VAL A 412 11.75 15.19 -6.54
N PRO A 413 12.33 15.92 -7.51
CA PRO A 413 12.44 15.45 -8.88
C PRO A 413 13.31 14.19 -8.98
N HIS A 414 14.42 14.16 -8.25
CA HIS A 414 15.35 13.04 -8.18
C HIS A 414 15.75 12.76 -6.72
N LEU A 415 15.91 11.49 -6.38
CA LEU A 415 16.40 11.09 -5.07
C LEU A 415 17.93 11.23 -5.05
N GLN A 416 18.44 12.07 -4.15
CA GLN A 416 19.86 12.29 -3.89
C GLN A 416 20.11 12.41 -2.39
N ALA A 417 19.56 11.46 -1.63
CA ALA A 417 19.65 11.40 -0.18
C ALA A 417 19.25 12.71 0.56
N GLN A 418 18.22 13.42 0.06
CA GLN A 418 17.71 14.60 0.74
C GLN A 418 17.00 14.21 2.04
N THR A 419 17.18 15.01 3.10
CA THR A 419 16.50 14.77 4.38
C THR A 419 14.99 14.63 4.21
N GLY A 420 14.40 13.59 4.81
CA GLY A 420 12.98 13.29 4.73
C GLY A 420 12.56 12.51 3.48
N THR A 421 13.45 12.23 2.53
CA THR A 421 13.12 11.37 1.37
C THR A 421 13.59 9.94 1.59
N ARG A 422 13.00 9.00 0.85
CA ARG A 422 13.48 7.62 0.80
C ARG A 422 14.87 7.57 0.17
N PHE A 423 15.79 6.79 0.73
CA PHE A 423 17.16 6.72 0.23
C PHE A 423 17.21 6.19 -1.22
N PRO A 424 18.07 6.73 -2.08
CA PRO A 424 18.15 6.31 -3.48
C PRO A 424 18.56 4.84 -3.63
N HIS A 425 18.03 4.17 -4.66
CA HIS A 425 18.46 2.83 -5.04
C HIS A 425 19.73 2.91 -5.89
N ALA A 426 20.73 2.11 -5.54
CA ALA A 426 21.81 1.68 -6.45
C ALA A 426 22.10 0.20 -6.21
N TRP A 427 22.70 -0.47 -7.20
CA TRP A 427 23.24 -1.82 -7.00
C TRP A 427 24.64 -1.73 -6.42
N ILE A 428 24.84 -2.41 -5.29
CA ILE A 428 26.12 -2.47 -4.59
C ILE A 428 26.57 -3.92 -4.41
N ARG A 429 27.88 -4.12 -4.31
CA ARG A 429 28.49 -5.38 -3.92
C ARG A 429 28.93 -5.28 -2.47
N ARG A 430 28.42 -6.17 -1.63
CA ARG A 430 28.77 -6.28 -0.21
C ARG A 430 28.96 -7.75 0.13
N ASP A 431 30.04 -8.08 0.83
CA ASP A 431 30.36 -9.46 1.24
C ASP A 431 30.27 -10.46 0.04
N GLY A 432 30.70 -9.99 -1.15
CA GLY A 432 30.65 -10.76 -2.40
C GLY A 432 29.29 -10.86 -3.10
N GLN A 433 28.22 -10.30 -2.53
CA GLN A 433 26.85 -10.38 -3.05
C GLN A 433 26.38 -9.06 -3.65
N ARG A 434 25.67 -9.14 -4.77
CA ARG A 434 24.97 -7.99 -5.38
C ARG A 434 23.66 -7.76 -4.65
N ILE A 435 23.54 -6.63 -3.97
CA ILE A 435 22.35 -6.21 -3.23
C ILE A 435 21.98 -4.77 -3.60
N SER A 436 20.77 -4.35 -3.24
CA SER A 436 20.36 -2.95 -3.32
C SER A 436 20.90 -2.18 -2.11
N THR A 437 21.22 -0.89 -2.27
CA THR A 437 21.43 0.03 -1.14
C THR A 437 20.29 -0.02 -0.12
N LEU A 438 19.06 -0.25 -0.59
CA LEU A 438 17.87 -0.33 0.26
C LEU A 438 17.82 -1.58 1.14
N ASP A 439 18.54 -2.64 0.74
CA ASP A 439 18.61 -3.90 1.49
C ASP A 439 19.45 -3.72 2.78
N LEU A 440 20.13 -2.58 2.93
CA LEU A 440 20.86 -2.19 4.15
C LEU A 440 19.94 -1.72 5.29
N PHE A 441 18.67 -1.39 5.01
CA PHE A 441 17.75 -0.81 5.98
C PHE A 441 16.65 -1.81 6.41
N GLY A 442 16.03 -1.57 7.57
CA GLY A 442 14.83 -2.30 8.01
C GLY A 442 14.81 -2.69 9.48
N ASP A 443 15.98 -2.82 10.09
CA ASP A 443 16.16 -3.32 11.45
C ASP A 443 16.88 -2.33 12.38
N SER A 444 17.45 -1.27 11.80
CA SER A 444 18.34 -0.35 12.48
C SER A 444 18.42 1.02 11.80
N TYR A 445 18.89 2.00 12.55
CA TYR A 445 19.45 3.21 11.96
C TYR A 445 20.78 2.88 11.29
N VAL A 446 21.01 3.48 10.13
CA VAL A 446 22.21 3.25 9.33
C VAL A 446 22.87 4.58 8.97
N LEU A 447 24.14 4.73 9.30
CA LEU A 447 25.00 5.80 8.81
C LEU A 447 25.77 5.30 7.59
N LEU A 448 25.47 5.86 6.42
CA LEU A 448 26.27 5.67 5.22
C LEU A 448 27.30 6.79 5.13
N ALA A 449 28.54 6.43 4.85
CA ALA A 449 29.64 7.38 4.77
C ALA A 449 30.36 7.27 3.42
N GLY A 450 30.81 8.41 2.90
CA GLY A 450 31.60 8.48 1.69
C GLY A 450 33.00 7.85 1.88
N PRO A 451 33.73 7.64 0.77
CA PRO A 451 34.99 6.89 0.80
C PRO A 451 36.09 7.51 1.68
N ASP A 452 36.09 8.85 1.78
CA ASP A 452 37.08 9.63 2.53
C ASP A 452 36.58 10.07 3.92
N ALA A 453 35.36 9.69 4.29
CA ALA A 453 34.79 10.03 5.59
C ALA A 453 35.57 9.40 6.76
N SER A 454 35.70 10.16 7.86
CA SER A 454 36.35 9.74 9.11
C SER A 454 35.48 8.81 9.99
N ALA A 455 34.59 8.03 9.36
CA ALA A 455 33.71 7.09 10.05
C ALA A 455 34.35 5.70 10.21
N ARG A 456 34.06 5.03 11.33
CA ARG A 456 34.44 3.63 11.57
C ARG A 456 33.23 2.73 11.42
N ALA A 457 33.37 1.68 10.62
CA ALA A 457 32.33 0.69 10.42
C ALA A 457 31.86 0.08 11.75
N SER A 458 30.56 -0.10 11.89
CA SER A 458 29.90 -0.75 13.03
C SER A 458 28.76 -1.59 12.49
N ARG A 459 28.58 -2.81 13.02
CA ARG A 459 27.60 -3.77 12.50
C ARG A 459 26.45 -4.05 13.47
N GLY A 460 26.35 -3.30 14.57
CA GLY A 460 25.31 -3.47 15.56
C GLY A 460 23.98 -2.93 15.07
N ALA A 461 22.95 -3.78 14.96
CA ALA A 461 21.60 -3.34 14.67
C ALA A 461 21.01 -2.65 15.91
N SER A 462 20.67 -1.37 15.79
CA SER A 462 20.04 -0.58 16.85
C SER A 462 18.97 0.34 16.28
N LEU A 463 17.82 0.43 16.95
CA LEU A 463 16.81 1.46 16.68
C LEU A 463 17.08 2.73 17.52
N ASN A 464 18.28 2.87 18.09
CA ASN A 464 18.77 4.12 18.68
C ASN A 464 19.69 4.83 17.67
N PRO A 465 19.36 6.06 17.22
CA PRO A 465 20.18 6.80 16.26
C PRO A 465 21.57 7.17 16.79
N ALA A 466 21.82 7.10 18.11
CA ALA A 466 23.14 7.34 18.70
C ALA A 466 24.12 6.18 18.49
N THR A 467 23.62 4.99 18.15
CA THR A 467 24.42 3.77 17.92
C THR A 467 24.04 3.10 16.60
N PRO A 468 24.13 3.81 15.46
CA PRO A 468 23.72 3.26 14.17
C PRO A 468 24.70 2.17 13.71
N ALA A 469 24.25 1.33 12.78
CA ALA A 469 25.17 0.57 11.94
C ALA A 469 25.86 1.53 10.96
N VAL A 470 27.16 1.36 10.73
CA VAL A 470 27.95 2.26 9.87
C VAL A 470 28.52 1.46 8.71
N TYR A 471 28.29 1.94 7.49
CA TYR A 471 28.89 1.41 6.26
C TYR A 471 29.60 2.50 5.48
N VAL A 472 30.83 2.22 5.03
CA VAL A 472 31.66 3.17 4.29
C VAL A 472 31.81 2.72 2.83
N ALA A 473 31.48 3.60 1.89
CA ALA A 473 31.65 3.35 0.47
C ALA A 473 33.13 3.06 0.13
N GLY A 474 33.39 2.08 -0.74
CA GLY A 474 34.74 1.64 -1.09
C GLY A 474 35.46 0.80 -0.03
N LYS A 475 34.88 0.63 1.17
CA LYS A 475 35.43 -0.24 2.23
C LYS A 475 34.48 -1.38 2.58
N ASP A 476 33.22 -1.06 2.88
CA ASP A 476 32.20 -2.05 3.24
C ASP A 476 31.33 -2.48 2.05
N PHE A 477 31.23 -1.62 1.03
CA PHE A 477 30.54 -1.93 -0.21
C PHE A 477 31.11 -1.16 -1.39
N GLU A 478 30.90 -1.67 -2.60
CA GLU A 478 31.29 -1.05 -3.86
C GLU A 478 30.07 -0.90 -4.77
N PHE A 479 30.01 0.17 -5.56
CA PHE A 479 28.97 0.31 -6.60
C PHE A 479 29.21 -0.70 -7.74
N VAL A 480 28.14 -1.29 -8.24
CA VAL A 480 28.20 -2.29 -9.31
C VAL A 480 28.13 -1.65 -10.68
N ASP A 481 27.26 -0.67 -10.85
CA ASP A 481 27.02 0.01 -12.12
C ASP A 481 27.97 1.22 -12.23
N SER A 482 28.63 1.39 -13.38
CA SER A 482 29.71 2.39 -13.55
C SER A 482 29.26 3.84 -13.46
N GLU A 483 27.98 4.10 -13.65
CA GLU A 483 27.36 5.43 -13.58
C GLU A 483 27.00 5.83 -12.14
N ASP A 484 27.00 4.87 -11.21
CA ASP A 484 26.67 5.09 -9.81
C ASP A 484 27.96 5.23 -8.99
N ASP A 485 28.08 6.35 -8.28
CA ASP A 485 29.09 6.55 -7.25
C ASP A 485 28.49 7.30 -6.05
N TRP A 486 29.30 7.55 -5.03
CA TRP A 486 28.86 8.25 -3.83
C TRP A 486 28.26 9.63 -4.15
N ARG A 487 28.90 10.39 -5.04
CA ARG A 487 28.52 11.76 -5.37
C ARG A 487 27.27 11.80 -6.24
N THR A 488 27.15 10.92 -7.24
CA THR A 488 25.95 10.86 -8.09
C THR A 488 24.73 10.40 -7.28
N LEU A 489 24.92 9.47 -6.35
CA LEU A 489 23.84 8.94 -5.52
C LEU A 489 23.39 9.90 -4.41
N THR A 490 24.31 10.64 -3.78
CA THR A 490 23.99 11.43 -2.57
C THR A 490 24.07 12.94 -2.75
N ALA A 491 24.69 13.41 -3.83
CA ALA A 491 25.06 14.82 -4.01
C ALA A 491 25.81 15.40 -2.80
N LEU A 492 26.73 14.60 -2.22
CA LEU A 492 27.65 14.98 -1.14
C LEU A 492 29.09 14.78 -1.58
N PRO A 493 30.06 15.49 -0.98
CA PRO A 493 31.48 15.21 -1.17
C PRO A 493 31.88 13.86 -0.53
N ASP A 494 33.10 13.40 -0.78
CA ASP A 494 33.57 12.06 -0.42
C ASP A 494 33.75 11.85 1.09
N GLU A 495 33.79 12.94 1.85
CA GLU A 495 33.80 12.99 3.30
C GLU A 495 32.39 12.97 3.92
N GLY A 496 31.36 13.18 3.08
CA GLY A 496 29.99 13.33 3.52
C GLY A 496 29.41 12.08 4.16
N VAL A 497 28.35 12.28 4.95
CA VAL A 497 27.61 11.21 5.62
C VAL A 497 26.11 11.39 5.53
N VAL A 498 25.38 10.28 5.54
CA VAL A 498 23.91 10.23 5.52
C VAL A 498 23.41 9.28 6.60
N MET A 499 22.60 9.78 7.51
CA MET A 499 21.88 8.95 8.47
C MET A 499 20.52 8.55 7.90
N VAL A 500 20.23 7.26 7.88
CA VAL A 500 19.01 6.67 7.33
C VAL A 500 18.28 5.92 8.44
N ARG A 501 16.96 6.13 8.52
CA ARG A 501 16.05 5.48 9.45
C ARG A 501 15.83 4.00 9.10
N PRO A 502 15.30 3.19 10.04
CA PRO A 502 14.90 1.82 9.77
C PRO A 502 13.91 1.67 8.60
N ASP A 503 13.04 2.66 8.35
CA ASP A 503 12.11 2.64 7.21
C ASP A 503 12.71 3.07 5.86
N GLY A 504 14.02 3.33 5.82
CA GLY A 504 14.78 3.69 4.63
C GLY A 504 14.67 5.16 4.24
N PHE A 505 14.19 6.03 5.14
CA PHE A 505 14.13 7.47 4.93
C PHE A 505 15.34 8.18 5.54
N VAL A 506 15.88 9.18 4.84
CA VAL A 506 17.01 9.98 5.33
C VAL A 506 16.57 10.81 6.53
N LEU A 507 17.25 10.60 7.66
CA LEU A 507 17.06 11.39 8.87
C LEU A 507 17.82 12.72 8.78
N TYR A 508 19.09 12.68 8.41
CA TYR A 508 19.92 13.86 8.18
C TYR A 508 21.10 13.52 7.26
N ARG A 509 21.78 14.56 6.74
CA ARG A 509 23.01 14.45 5.97
C ARG A 509 24.00 15.55 6.38
N SER A 510 25.30 15.31 6.22
CA SER A 510 26.38 16.28 6.44
C SER A 510 27.41 16.16 5.31
N GLU A 511 28.10 17.26 5.00
CA GLU A 511 29.20 17.29 4.01
C GLU A 511 30.56 16.87 4.60
N GLY A 512 30.66 16.69 5.93
CA GLY A 512 31.88 16.28 6.62
C GLY A 512 31.85 16.69 8.07
#